data_AF-A0A101SRC2-F1
#
_entry.id   AF-A0A101SRC2-F1
#
_cell.length_a   1.000
_cell.length_b   1.000
_cell.length_c   1.000
_cell.angle_alpha   90.00
_cell.angle_beta   90.00
_cell.angle_gamma   90.00
#
_symmetry.space_group_name_H-M   'P 1'
#
loop_
_entity.id
_entity.type
_entity.pdbx_description
1 polymer ?
#
loop_
_entity_poly.entity_id
_entity_poly.type
_entity_poly.pdbx_seq_one_letter_code
_entity_poly.pdbx_strand_id
1 'polypeptide(L)'
;MTDLLRGAPARAYPALRTLRARHEPAVLAYARLCTTSEPAARRLAAEAFTLTARETARGSEPGGAWRHQLLSQVGRVAADWAGDDRASGLDAGLLLVLRTTPAPGGPVPPLPAAFHSLPPRAQGLIWYAVVERETPARIAVLLGLTPEDVTYGTAPALHSLAGAALRLRLAASDDPRCGDFRRLIEESVRPEGARRSPDLEAHRAHCPHCATAYEEQRALRDAPRTALAEGLLPWGGTAYVREERAQEPLAGVTAPVRRLPRRLTMASAAAVAVMALIPLWLVLVPSDDTGTPTGAAAAAPSTAPRVTVTTTVSAPAPTPVPSTTSPSPSATPSPSRTSARPTPSPSPTRAPGGTYAQVVNVATGRCLEVAGDFDNGTDVVTVPCTSSPSQRWRVDAGRGVVQSAADPDFCLDSRGSVDKGVGVWECDSVEGDHGDNLRFTVDADGTVRPQIAILTGMTADTGGGVSLEPLDAGGDQRWRAGAA
;
A
#
# COMPACT_ATOMS: atom_id res chain seq x y z
N MET A 1 -4.19 2.06 -11.70
CA MET A 1 -3.33 2.54 -10.59
C MET A 1 -1.87 2.30 -10.92
N THR A 2 -1.46 1.05 -11.15
CA THR A 2 -0.07 0.70 -11.46
C THR A 2 0.50 1.43 -12.68
N ASP A 3 -0.25 1.50 -13.78
CA ASP A 3 0.19 2.23 -14.98
C ASP A 3 0.34 3.73 -14.75
N LEU A 4 -0.41 4.30 -13.78
CA LEU A 4 -0.26 5.70 -13.41
C LEU A 4 1.01 5.91 -12.58
N LEU A 5 1.32 4.97 -11.68
CA LEU A 5 2.55 4.99 -10.86
C LEU A 5 3.82 4.76 -11.69
N ARG A 6 3.72 4.03 -12.81
CA ARG A 6 4.80 3.87 -13.80
C ARG A 6 4.91 5.02 -14.80
N GLY A 7 3.94 5.94 -14.79
CA GLY A 7 3.89 7.08 -15.70
C GLY A 7 4.85 8.21 -15.32
N ALA A 8 4.87 9.27 -16.14
CA ALA A 8 5.60 10.49 -15.82
C ALA A 8 5.23 11.03 -14.41
N PRO A 9 6.12 11.75 -13.71
CA PRO A 9 5.90 12.23 -12.34
C PRO A 9 4.53 12.92 -12.14
N ALA A 10 4.10 13.70 -13.12
CA ALA A 10 2.80 14.39 -13.13
C ALA A 10 1.57 13.47 -13.02
N ARG A 11 1.67 12.19 -13.44
CA ARG A 11 0.61 11.17 -13.30
C ARG A 11 0.84 10.24 -12.12
N ALA A 12 2.10 9.93 -11.81
CA ALA A 12 2.47 9.06 -10.71
C ALA A 12 2.12 9.67 -9.34
N TYR A 13 2.27 10.99 -9.19
CA TYR A 13 2.03 11.66 -7.92
C TYR A 13 0.54 11.70 -7.49
N PRO A 14 -0.43 12.14 -8.33
CA PRO A 14 -1.85 12.07 -7.98
C PRO A 14 -2.31 10.63 -7.72
N ALA A 15 -1.74 9.66 -8.44
CA ALA A 15 -2.00 8.24 -8.24
C ALA A 15 -1.50 7.76 -6.87
N LEU A 16 -0.28 8.13 -6.46
CA LEU A 16 0.27 7.81 -5.15
C LEU A 16 -0.52 8.47 -4.01
N ARG A 17 -0.92 9.74 -4.16
CA ARG A 17 -1.81 10.41 -3.19
C ARG A 17 -3.14 9.69 -3.03
N THR A 18 -3.73 9.28 -4.15
CA THR A 18 -4.99 8.53 -4.14
C THR A 18 -4.81 7.15 -3.49
N LEU A 19 -3.70 6.46 -3.79
CA LEU A 19 -3.34 5.19 -3.17
C LEU A 19 -3.20 5.34 -1.65
N ARG A 20 -2.44 6.34 -1.20
CA ARG A 20 -2.23 6.61 0.23
C ARG A 20 -3.53 6.97 0.92
N ALA A 21 -4.28 7.95 0.41
CA ALA A 21 -5.58 8.34 0.98
C ALA A 21 -6.57 7.17 1.10
N ARG A 22 -6.49 6.21 0.18
CA ARG A 22 -7.38 5.03 0.15
C ARG A 22 -6.95 3.92 1.11
N HIS A 23 -5.66 3.77 1.40
CA HIS A 23 -5.12 2.62 2.13
C HIS A 23 -4.42 2.96 3.44
N GLU A 24 -4.08 4.22 3.70
CA GLU A 24 -3.36 4.67 4.89
C GLU A 24 -4.03 4.27 6.21
N PRO A 25 -5.36 4.35 6.40
CA PRO A 25 -5.99 3.90 7.64
C PRO A 25 -5.70 2.44 7.96
N ALA A 26 -5.79 1.55 6.96
CA ALA A 26 -5.55 0.11 7.13
C ALA A 26 -4.06 -0.19 7.34
N VAL A 27 -3.17 0.47 6.58
CA VAL A 27 -1.72 0.30 6.71
C VAL A 27 -1.24 0.79 8.08
N LEU A 28 -1.76 1.92 8.57
CA LEU A 28 -1.43 2.45 9.89
C LEU A 28 -1.97 1.55 11.01
N ALA A 29 -3.19 1.03 10.88
CA ALA A 29 -3.75 0.07 11.83
C ALA A 29 -2.85 -1.18 11.95
N TYR A 30 -2.40 -1.72 10.82
CA TYR A 30 -1.47 -2.84 10.84
C TYR A 30 -0.08 -2.48 11.41
N ALA A 31 0.45 -1.30 11.08
CA ALA A 31 1.72 -0.83 11.61
C ALA A 31 1.69 -0.64 13.14
N ARG A 32 0.54 -0.30 13.73
CA ARG A 32 0.34 -0.25 15.19
C ARG A 32 0.47 -1.61 15.85
N LEU A 33 0.06 -2.70 15.18
CA LEU A 33 0.27 -4.07 15.68
C LEU A 33 1.73 -4.50 15.62
N CYS A 34 2.53 -3.84 14.79
CA CYS A 34 3.95 -4.14 14.59
C CYS A 34 4.89 -3.29 15.46
N THR A 35 4.38 -2.27 16.15
CA THR A 35 5.20 -1.25 16.81
C THR A 35 4.70 -0.93 18.22
N THR A 36 5.56 -0.33 19.04
CA THR A 36 5.26 0.02 20.45
C THR A 36 4.69 1.42 20.61
N SER A 37 4.73 2.27 19.58
CA SER A 37 4.31 3.66 19.66
C SER A 37 3.73 4.20 18.35
N GLU A 38 2.84 5.19 18.47
CA GLU A 38 2.21 5.85 17.32
C GLU A 38 3.22 6.51 16.36
N PRO A 39 4.30 7.19 16.81
CA PRO A 39 5.31 7.72 15.89
C PRO A 39 6.06 6.62 15.13
N ALA A 40 6.37 5.50 15.78
CA ALA A 40 6.99 4.34 15.11
C ALA A 40 6.04 3.75 14.06
N ALA A 41 4.76 3.58 14.39
CA ALA A 41 3.74 3.10 13.45
C ALA A 41 3.63 3.97 12.20
N ARG A 42 3.62 5.30 12.35
CA ARG A 42 3.56 6.24 11.21
C ARG A 42 4.80 6.18 10.33
N ARG A 43 5.99 6.11 10.93
CA ARG A 43 7.26 5.96 10.19
C ARG A 43 7.28 4.65 9.40
N LEU A 44 6.93 3.54 10.06
CA LEU A 44 6.87 2.22 9.43
C LEU A 44 5.88 2.19 8.25
N ALA A 45 4.68 2.75 8.43
CA ALA A 45 3.70 2.88 7.36
C ALA A 45 4.20 3.75 6.19
N ALA A 46 4.83 4.90 6.49
CA ALA A 46 5.35 5.81 5.48
C ALA A 46 6.48 5.18 4.65
N GLU A 47 7.38 4.45 5.30
CA GLU A 47 8.48 3.72 4.65
C GLU A 47 7.92 2.61 3.74
N ALA A 48 6.92 1.84 4.21
CA ALA A 48 6.25 0.81 3.40
C ALA A 48 5.58 1.39 2.14
N PHE A 49 4.88 2.53 2.23
CA PHE A 49 4.34 3.23 1.06
C PHE A 49 5.44 3.68 0.10
N THR A 50 6.53 4.24 0.63
CA THR A 50 7.65 4.76 -0.16
C THR A 50 8.34 3.64 -0.94
N LEU A 51 8.63 2.53 -0.29
CA LEU A 51 9.27 1.37 -0.92
C LEU A 51 8.36 0.73 -1.97
N THR A 52 7.08 0.52 -1.67
CA THR A 52 6.11 -0.03 -2.63
C THR A 52 5.98 0.86 -3.87
N ALA A 53 5.96 2.18 -3.69
CA ALA A 53 5.92 3.13 -4.80
C ALA A 53 7.19 3.07 -5.66
N ARG A 54 8.37 2.99 -5.03
CA ARG A 54 9.66 2.86 -5.71
C ARG A 54 9.75 1.55 -6.50
N GLU A 55 9.34 0.43 -5.92
CA GLU A 55 9.30 -0.88 -6.59
C GLU A 55 8.35 -0.83 -7.79
N THR A 56 7.16 -0.27 -7.62
CA THR A 56 6.19 -0.11 -8.71
C THR A 56 6.74 0.74 -9.85
N ALA A 57 7.40 1.86 -9.53
CA ALA A 57 8.02 2.73 -10.51
C ALA A 57 9.16 2.05 -11.29
N ARG A 58 9.85 1.08 -10.67
CA ARG A 58 10.90 0.27 -11.31
C ARG A 58 10.39 -0.86 -12.20
N GLY A 59 9.06 -0.99 -12.35
CA GLY A 59 8.47 -2.04 -13.20
C GLY A 59 8.01 -3.28 -12.45
N SER A 60 8.10 -3.32 -11.12
CA SER A 60 7.48 -4.40 -10.35
C SER A 60 5.97 -4.26 -10.42
N GLU A 61 5.29 -5.25 -11.00
CA GLU A 61 3.84 -5.29 -10.98
C GLU A 61 3.37 -5.65 -9.56
N PRO A 62 2.62 -4.76 -8.89
CA PRO A 62 1.90 -5.10 -7.68
C PRO A 62 0.82 -6.12 -8.04
N GLY A 63 1.11 -7.40 -7.82
CA GLY A 63 0.17 -8.48 -8.06
C GLY A 63 -1.00 -8.42 -7.06
N GLY A 64 -2.23 -8.34 -7.56
CA GLY A 64 -3.44 -8.53 -6.76
C GLY A 64 -3.95 -7.31 -6.00
N ALA A 65 -4.25 -7.51 -4.71
CA ALA A 65 -4.90 -6.51 -3.86
C ALA A 65 -3.87 -5.54 -3.25
N TRP A 66 -3.92 -4.27 -3.63
CA TRP A 66 -3.00 -3.22 -3.15
C TRP A 66 -2.85 -3.17 -1.63
N ARG A 67 -3.95 -3.39 -0.90
CA ARG A 67 -3.91 -3.32 0.57
C ARG A 67 -3.16 -4.51 1.18
N HIS A 68 -3.38 -5.72 0.68
CA HIS A 68 -2.58 -6.89 1.07
C HIS A 68 -1.09 -6.61 0.88
N GLN A 69 -0.70 -6.13 -0.31
CA GLN A 69 0.70 -5.87 -0.61
C GLN A 69 1.33 -4.82 0.29
N LEU A 70 0.62 -3.73 0.58
CA LEU A 70 1.11 -2.69 1.49
C LEU A 70 1.31 -3.25 2.91
N LEU A 71 0.38 -4.09 3.39
CA LEU A 71 0.52 -4.74 4.70
C LEU A 71 1.66 -5.77 4.72
N SER A 72 1.83 -6.55 3.66
CA SER A 72 3.01 -7.42 3.52
C SER A 72 4.31 -6.61 3.49
N GLN A 73 4.32 -5.43 2.85
CA GLN A 73 5.48 -4.54 2.84
C GLN A 73 5.79 -4.01 4.24
N VAL A 74 4.78 -3.67 5.05
CA VAL A 74 4.98 -3.27 6.46
C VAL A 74 5.74 -4.37 7.22
N GLY A 75 5.38 -5.64 7.03
CA GLY A 75 6.11 -6.76 7.65
C GLY A 75 7.56 -6.88 7.19
N ARG A 76 7.83 -6.67 5.89
CA ARG A 76 9.21 -6.65 5.37
C ARG A 76 10.05 -5.52 5.95
N VAL A 77 9.50 -4.31 6.01
CA VAL A 77 10.20 -3.16 6.62
C VAL A 77 10.41 -3.38 8.11
N ALA A 78 9.46 -4.00 8.82
CA ALA A 78 9.64 -4.36 10.21
C ALA A 78 10.76 -5.40 10.39
N ALA A 79 10.91 -6.35 9.46
CA ALA A 79 12.05 -7.27 9.45
C ALA A 79 13.38 -6.54 9.25
N ASP A 80 13.42 -5.52 8.39
CA ASP A 80 14.61 -4.68 8.20
C ASP A 80 14.95 -3.89 9.48
N TRP A 81 13.95 -3.28 10.12
CA TRP A 81 14.11 -2.57 11.40
C TRP A 81 14.63 -3.47 12.51
N ALA A 82 14.29 -4.77 12.50
CA ALA A 82 14.75 -5.72 13.52
C ALA A 82 16.28 -5.94 13.48
N GLY A 83 16.94 -5.59 12.37
CA GLY A 83 18.38 -5.70 12.17
C GLY A 83 19.19 -4.47 12.60
N ASP A 84 18.55 -3.35 12.97
CA ASP A 84 19.23 -2.10 13.33
C ASP A 84 18.63 -1.43 14.59
N ASP A 85 19.07 -0.20 14.89
CA ASP A 85 18.67 0.53 16.11
C ASP A 85 17.15 0.81 16.18
N ARG A 86 16.44 0.73 15.05
CA ARG A 86 14.98 0.90 14.97
C ARG A 86 14.23 -0.29 15.58
N ALA A 87 14.88 -1.42 15.85
CA ALA A 87 14.30 -2.58 16.51
C ALA A 87 13.60 -2.25 17.84
N SER A 88 14.09 -1.23 18.55
CA SER A 88 13.50 -0.72 19.80
C SER A 88 12.06 -0.20 19.65
N GLY A 89 11.67 0.19 18.43
CA GLY A 89 10.32 0.67 18.11
C GLY A 89 9.32 -0.42 17.73
N LEU A 90 9.75 -1.69 17.63
CA LEU A 90 8.90 -2.82 17.22
C LEU A 90 8.20 -3.48 18.41
N ASP A 91 7.03 -4.07 18.16
CA ASP A 91 6.36 -4.93 19.13
C ASP A 91 7.28 -6.07 19.59
N ALA A 92 7.26 -6.35 20.90
CA ALA A 92 8.17 -7.33 21.49
C ALA A 92 7.92 -8.77 20.99
N GLY A 93 6.66 -9.12 20.73
CA GLY A 93 6.28 -10.42 20.17
C GLY A 93 6.75 -10.56 18.73
N LEU A 94 6.55 -9.52 17.91
CA LEU A 94 7.06 -9.48 16.54
C LEU A 94 8.58 -9.60 16.50
N LEU A 95 9.29 -8.82 17.32
CA LEU A 95 10.74 -8.84 17.37
C LEU A 95 11.29 -10.22 17.77
N LEU A 96 10.64 -10.90 18.72
CA LEU A 96 10.99 -12.28 19.10
C LEU A 96 10.86 -13.24 17.92
N VAL A 97 9.76 -13.15 17.17
CA VAL A 97 9.54 -14.01 15.99
C VAL A 97 10.56 -13.72 14.90
N LEU A 98 10.80 -12.45 14.56
CA LEU A 98 11.78 -12.05 13.55
C LEU A 98 13.20 -12.56 13.87
N ARG A 99 13.59 -12.54 15.15
CA ARG A 99 14.91 -13.04 15.59
C ARG A 99 15.04 -14.56 15.61
N THR A 100 13.93 -15.27 15.84
CA THR A 100 13.92 -16.74 15.92
C THR A 100 13.66 -17.42 14.57
N THR A 101 13.19 -16.67 13.58
CA THR A 101 12.94 -17.13 12.21
C THR A 101 13.66 -16.24 11.19
N PRO A 102 15.00 -16.29 11.13
CA PRO A 102 15.77 -15.45 10.22
C PRO A 102 15.51 -15.88 8.77
N ALA A 103 14.55 -15.21 8.13
CA ALA A 103 14.26 -15.31 6.70
C ALA A 103 14.27 -13.90 6.10
N PRO A 104 14.78 -13.72 4.86
CA PRO A 104 14.72 -12.44 4.18
C PRO A 104 13.26 -11.94 4.10
N GLY A 105 12.95 -10.82 4.77
CA GLY A 105 11.60 -10.25 4.82
C GLY A 105 10.68 -10.79 5.92
N GLY A 106 11.18 -11.58 6.87
CA GLY A 106 10.44 -12.09 8.03
C GLY A 106 9.76 -13.45 7.81
N PRO A 107 8.90 -13.90 8.76
CA PRO A 107 8.17 -15.16 8.65
C PRO A 107 7.35 -15.20 7.36
N VAL A 108 7.50 -16.28 6.60
CA VAL A 108 6.68 -16.50 5.41
C VAL A 108 5.36 -17.13 5.84
N PRO A 109 4.23 -16.44 5.68
CA PRO A 109 2.95 -17.01 6.07
C PRO A 109 2.54 -18.12 5.09
N PRO A 110 1.60 -19.02 5.45
CA PRO A 110 1.36 -20.27 4.71
C PRO A 110 0.61 -20.14 3.38
N LEU A 111 -0.17 -19.07 3.16
CA LEU A 111 -1.06 -18.90 2.01
C LEU A 111 -0.59 -17.98 0.85
N PRO A 112 0.47 -17.15 0.92
CA PRO A 112 0.83 -16.23 -0.18
C PRO A 112 1.06 -16.93 -1.52
N ALA A 113 1.70 -18.11 -1.55
CA ALA A 113 1.93 -18.84 -2.79
C ALA A 113 0.62 -19.25 -3.47
N ALA A 114 -0.34 -19.75 -2.68
CA ALA A 114 -1.67 -20.08 -3.18
C ALA A 114 -2.42 -18.82 -3.64
N PHE A 115 -2.37 -17.76 -2.86
CA PHE A 115 -3.04 -16.50 -3.15
C PHE A 115 -2.52 -15.85 -4.45
N HIS A 116 -1.21 -15.73 -4.60
CA HIS A 116 -0.59 -15.15 -5.78
C HIS A 116 -0.73 -16.02 -7.04
N SER A 117 -1.02 -17.32 -6.91
CA SER A 117 -1.34 -18.19 -8.05
C SER A 117 -2.71 -17.90 -8.69
N LEU A 118 -3.59 -17.16 -8.00
CA LEU A 118 -4.92 -16.83 -8.49
C LEU A 118 -4.90 -15.59 -9.42
N PRO A 119 -5.91 -15.41 -10.28
CA PRO A 119 -6.06 -14.16 -11.03
C PRO A 119 -6.17 -12.92 -10.11
N PRO A 120 -5.67 -11.73 -10.51
CA PRO A 120 -5.74 -10.52 -9.68
C PRO A 120 -7.16 -10.16 -9.21
N ARG A 121 -8.17 -10.43 -10.03
CA ARG A 121 -9.58 -10.27 -9.67
C ARG A 121 -9.97 -11.12 -8.45
N ALA A 122 -9.58 -12.39 -8.42
CA ALA A 122 -9.87 -13.29 -7.31
C ALA A 122 -9.10 -12.88 -6.04
N GLN A 123 -7.82 -12.50 -6.20
CA GLN A 123 -7.01 -11.94 -5.09
C GLN A 123 -7.68 -10.71 -4.46
N GLY A 124 -8.17 -9.79 -5.29
CA GLY A 124 -8.92 -8.61 -4.87
C GLY A 124 -10.21 -8.95 -4.11
N LEU A 125 -11.02 -9.88 -4.63
CA LEU A 125 -12.26 -10.30 -3.98
C LEU A 125 -12.00 -10.95 -2.62
N ILE A 126 -11.03 -11.85 -2.53
CA ILE A 126 -10.64 -12.49 -1.26
C ILE A 126 -10.22 -11.42 -0.24
N TRP A 127 -9.33 -10.50 -0.63
CA TRP A 127 -8.83 -9.50 0.30
C TRP A 127 -9.92 -8.53 0.73
N TYR A 128 -10.57 -7.85 -0.22
CA TYR A 128 -11.51 -6.77 0.12
C TYR A 128 -12.85 -7.28 0.63
N ALA A 129 -13.38 -8.40 0.14
CA ALA A 129 -14.68 -8.92 0.57
C ALA A 129 -14.60 -9.77 1.84
N VAL A 130 -13.53 -10.56 2.00
CA VAL A 130 -13.45 -11.53 3.11
C VAL A 130 -12.57 -11.03 4.26
N VAL A 131 -11.36 -10.55 3.97
CA VAL A 131 -10.41 -10.08 5.00
C VAL A 131 -10.81 -8.71 5.52
N GLU A 132 -11.03 -7.76 4.62
CA GLU A 132 -11.33 -6.37 4.96
C GLU A 132 -12.82 -6.08 5.17
N ARG A 133 -13.71 -6.96 4.68
CA ARG A 133 -15.17 -6.78 4.74
C ARG A 133 -15.65 -5.41 4.26
N GLU A 134 -15.03 -4.91 3.20
CA GLU A 134 -15.46 -3.69 2.53
C GLU A 134 -16.88 -3.86 1.97
N THR A 135 -17.61 -2.75 1.82
CA THR A 135 -18.94 -2.80 1.22
C THR A 135 -18.86 -3.22 -0.26
N PRO A 136 -19.85 -3.96 -0.81
CA PRO A 136 -19.85 -4.37 -2.21
C PRO A 136 -19.65 -3.21 -3.19
N ALA A 137 -20.23 -2.04 -2.90
CA ALA A 137 -20.05 -0.82 -3.68
C ALA A 137 -18.60 -0.31 -3.66
N ARG A 138 -17.92 -0.37 -2.50
CA ARG A 138 -16.52 0.03 -2.39
C ARG A 138 -15.61 -0.96 -3.12
N ILE A 139 -15.87 -2.26 -3.00
CA ILE A 139 -15.13 -3.32 -3.70
C ILE A 139 -15.26 -3.16 -5.22
N ALA A 140 -16.48 -2.92 -5.71
CA ALA A 140 -16.76 -2.64 -7.12
C ALA A 140 -15.87 -1.51 -7.66
N VAL A 141 -15.76 -0.39 -6.92
CA VAL A 141 -14.88 0.74 -7.29
C VAL A 141 -13.40 0.40 -7.18
N LEU A 142 -12.99 -0.40 -6.18
CA LEU A 142 -11.59 -0.80 -5.99
C LEU A 142 -11.09 -1.71 -7.11
N LEU A 143 -11.94 -2.63 -7.57
CA LEU A 143 -11.59 -3.69 -8.51
C LEU A 143 -12.07 -3.44 -9.95
N GLY A 144 -12.84 -2.37 -10.18
CA GLY A 144 -13.47 -2.10 -11.48
C GLY A 144 -14.51 -3.16 -11.87
N LEU A 145 -15.30 -3.60 -10.90
CA LEU A 145 -16.34 -4.63 -11.03
C LEU A 145 -17.73 -4.04 -10.78
N THR A 146 -18.79 -4.79 -11.07
CA THR A 146 -20.14 -4.47 -10.58
C THR A 146 -20.39 -5.03 -9.17
N PRO A 147 -21.37 -4.52 -8.40
CA PRO A 147 -21.74 -5.12 -7.12
C PRO A 147 -22.18 -6.59 -7.23
N GLU A 148 -22.79 -6.98 -8.36
CA GLU A 148 -23.18 -8.36 -8.66
C GLU A 148 -21.95 -9.24 -8.87
N ASP A 149 -20.97 -8.75 -9.63
CA ASP A 149 -19.68 -9.42 -9.83
C ASP A 149 -18.97 -9.71 -8.49
N VAL A 150 -19.06 -8.80 -7.53
CA VAL A 150 -18.51 -8.98 -6.18
C VAL A 150 -19.27 -10.06 -5.42
N THR A 151 -20.60 -9.99 -5.44
CA THR A 151 -21.49 -10.92 -4.73
C THR A 151 -21.30 -12.35 -5.24
N TYR A 152 -21.32 -12.56 -6.56
CA TYR A 152 -21.18 -13.89 -7.17
C TYR A 152 -19.73 -14.37 -7.25
N GLY A 153 -18.75 -13.46 -7.29
CA GLY A 153 -17.35 -13.80 -7.44
C GLY A 153 -16.63 -14.22 -6.15
N THR A 154 -17.14 -13.81 -4.97
CA THR A 154 -16.42 -13.99 -3.69
C THR A 154 -16.30 -15.47 -3.29
N ALA A 155 -17.40 -16.22 -3.27
CA ALA A 155 -17.38 -17.65 -2.91
C ALA A 155 -16.51 -18.50 -3.87
N PRO A 156 -16.62 -18.37 -5.20
CA PRO A 156 -15.73 -19.06 -6.14
C PRO A 156 -14.25 -18.70 -5.96
N ALA A 157 -13.94 -17.44 -5.64
CA ALA A 157 -12.56 -17.02 -5.37
C ALA A 157 -12.01 -17.72 -4.12
N LEU A 158 -12.80 -17.79 -3.04
CA LEU A 158 -12.42 -18.50 -1.82
C LEU A 158 -12.22 -20.00 -2.06
N HIS A 159 -13.12 -20.65 -2.82
CA HIS A 159 -12.96 -22.06 -3.19
C HIS A 159 -11.69 -22.30 -4.04
N SER A 160 -11.39 -21.37 -4.96
CA SER A 160 -10.18 -21.45 -5.79
C SER A 160 -8.91 -21.33 -4.95
N LEU A 161 -8.90 -20.44 -3.96
CA LEU A 161 -7.80 -20.32 -2.99
C LEU A 161 -7.64 -21.58 -2.17
N ALA A 162 -8.73 -22.10 -1.60
CA ALA A 162 -8.72 -23.29 -0.77
C ALA A 162 -8.15 -24.50 -1.55
N GLY A 163 -8.58 -24.69 -2.80
CA GLY A 163 -8.04 -25.73 -3.69
C GLY A 163 -6.60 -25.49 -4.14
N ALA A 164 -6.16 -24.24 -4.32
CA ALA A 164 -4.77 -23.91 -4.61
C ALA A 164 -3.85 -24.19 -3.41
N ALA A 165 -4.25 -23.78 -2.21
CA ALA A 165 -3.53 -24.02 -0.97
C ALA A 165 -3.38 -25.52 -0.69
N LEU A 166 -4.48 -26.28 -0.84
CA LEU A 166 -4.45 -27.73 -0.68
C LEU A 166 -3.47 -28.40 -1.65
N ARG A 167 -3.53 -28.05 -2.94
CA ARG A 167 -2.62 -28.62 -3.94
C ARG A 167 -1.15 -28.31 -3.64
N LEU A 168 -0.83 -27.07 -3.30
CA LEU A 168 0.54 -26.66 -2.99
C LEU A 168 1.06 -27.34 -1.71
N ARG A 169 0.21 -27.45 -0.67
CA ARG A 169 0.57 -28.12 0.60
C ARG A 169 0.88 -29.60 0.40
N LEU A 170 0.06 -30.30 -0.39
CA LEU A 170 0.24 -31.72 -0.69
C LEU A 170 1.44 -31.96 -1.61
N ALA A 171 1.68 -31.08 -2.59
CA ALA A 171 2.83 -31.16 -3.49
C ALA A 171 4.18 -30.90 -2.79
N ALA A 172 4.18 -30.28 -1.61
CA ALA A 172 5.37 -30.08 -0.80
C ALA A 172 5.76 -31.31 0.05
N SER A 173 4.96 -32.38 0.04
CA SER A 173 5.24 -33.63 0.76
C SER A 173 6.17 -34.54 -0.03
N ASP A 174 7.09 -35.22 0.65
CA ASP A 174 7.92 -36.28 0.06
C ASP A 174 7.15 -37.60 -0.17
N ASP A 175 5.97 -37.78 0.44
CA ASP A 175 5.11 -38.94 0.20
C ASP A 175 4.23 -38.71 -1.04
N PRO A 176 4.45 -39.43 -2.16
CA PRO A 176 3.72 -39.22 -3.40
C PRO A 176 2.22 -39.55 -3.26
N ARG A 177 1.81 -40.32 -2.25
CA ARG A 177 0.41 -40.68 -2.00
C ARG A 177 -0.41 -39.50 -1.47
N CYS A 178 0.23 -38.43 -0.98
CA CYS A 178 -0.49 -37.27 -0.44
C CYS A 178 -1.46 -36.66 -1.47
N GLY A 179 -1.10 -36.68 -2.76
CA GLY A 179 -1.97 -36.20 -3.84
C GLY A 179 -3.30 -36.95 -3.95
N ASP A 180 -3.30 -38.25 -3.62
CA ASP A 180 -4.49 -39.12 -3.69
C ASP A 180 -5.52 -38.76 -2.61
N PHE A 181 -5.06 -38.23 -1.49
CA PHE A 181 -5.92 -37.80 -0.38
C PHE A 181 -6.61 -36.45 -0.62
N ARG A 182 -6.27 -35.70 -1.67
CA ARG A 182 -6.84 -34.36 -1.95
C ARG A 182 -8.37 -34.34 -1.91
N ARG A 183 -9.02 -35.22 -2.68
CA ARG A 183 -10.49 -35.27 -2.73
C ARG A 183 -11.10 -35.72 -1.42
N LEU A 184 -10.43 -36.64 -0.72
CA LEU A 184 -10.89 -37.10 0.60
C LEU A 184 -10.86 -35.95 1.61
N ILE A 185 -9.82 -35.11 1.58
CA ILE A 185 -9.75 -33.89 2.39
C ILE A 185 -10.90 -32.94 2.04
N GLU A 186 -11.09 -32.61 0.76
CA GLU A 186 -12.17 -31.72 0.30
C GLU A 186 -13.57 -32.21 0.73
N GLU A 187 -13.84 -33.52 0.62
CA GLU A 187 -15.11 -34.13 1.03
C GLU A 187 -15.28 -34.17 2.56
N SER A 188 -14.18 -34.35 3.30
CA SER A 188 -14.20 -34.42 4.77
C SER A 188 -14.43 -33.06 5.43
N VAL A 189 -14.14 -31.97 4.73
CA VAL A 189 -14.36 -30.61 5.24
C VAL A 189 -15.66 -29.98 4.75
N ARG A 190 -16.51 -30.66 3.97
CA ARG A 190 -17.77 -30.04 3.51
C ARG A 190 -18.64 -29.56 4.68
N PRO A 191 -19.30 -28.39 4.57
CA PRO A 191 -20.21 -27.91 5.62
C PRO A 191 -21.37 -28.88 5.88
N GLU A 192 -21.90 -29.47 4.82
CA GLU A 192 -23.00 -30.44 4.87
C GLU A 192 -22.53 -31.78 4.30
N GLY A 193 -22.90 -32.88 4.96
CA GLY A 193 -22.60 -34.23 4.47
C GLY A 193 -21.10 -34.57 4.44
N ALA A 194 -20.30 -34.00 5.36
CA ALA A 194 -18.88 -34.29 5.50
C ALA A 194 -18.62 -35.81 5.52
N ARG A 195 -17.74 -36.27 4.63
CA ARG A 195 -17.42 -37.71 4.51
C ARG A 195 -16.17 -38.05 5.31
N ARG A 196 -16.31 -38.98 6.27
CA ARG A 196 -15.16 -39.56 6.97
C ARG A 196 -14.53 -40.67 6.14
N SER A 197 -13.20 -40.75 6.19
CA SER A 197 -12.41 -41.79 5.54
C SER A 197 -11.38 -42.30 6.55
N PRO A 198 -11.47 -43.58 6.97
CA PRO A 198 -10.49 -44.18 7.87
C PRO A 198 -9.05 -44.11 7.33
N ASP A 199 -8.89 -44.26 6.01
CA ASP A 199 -7.57 -44.18 5.36
C ASP A 199 -6.97 -42.78 5.46
N LEU A 200 -7.80 -41.73 5.25
CA LEU A 200 -7.37 -40.34 5.45
C LEU A 200 -7.02 -40.08 6.91
N GLU A 201 -7.83 -40.58 7.85
CA GLU A 201 -7.60 -40.44 9.30
C GLU A 201 -6.29 -41.12 9.73
N ALA A 202 -6.01 -42.31 9.22
CA ALA A 202 -4.76 -43.03 9.48
C ALA A 202 -3.55 -42.32 8.86
N HIS A 203 -3.68 -41.78 7.65
CA HIS A 203 -2.59 -41.07 6.98
C HIS A 203 -2.26 -39.73 7.64
N ARG A 204 -3.26 -38.91 7.97
CA ARG A 204 -3.04 -37.61 8.64
C ARG A 204 -2.44 -37.76 10.04
N ALA A 205 -2.62 -38.90 10.70
CA ALA A 205 -2.00 -39.16 12.00
C ALA A 205 -0.45 -39.24 11.91
N HIS A 206 0.09 -39.50 10.71
CA HIS A 206 1.52 -39.70 10.49
C HIS A 206 2.14 -38.74 9.46
N CYS A 207 1.32 -38.03 8.67
CA CYS A 207 1.78 -37.10 7.65
C CYS A 207 1.46 -35.65 8.03
N PRO A 208 2.47 -34.82 8.40
CA PRO A 208 2.25 -33.44 8.80
C PRO A 208 1.66 -32.58 7.66
N HIS A 209 2.03 -32.84 6.41
CA HIS A 209 1.47 -32.11 5.26
C HIS A 209 -0.05 -32.31 5.12
N CYS A 210 -0.51 -33.56 5.22
CA CYS A 210 -1.94 -33.87 5.15
C CYS A 210 -2.71 -33.42 6.40
N ALA A 211 -2.10 -33.49 7.59
CA ALA A 211 -2.68 -32.96 8.82
C ALA A 211 -2.88 -31.44 8.74
N THR A 212 -1.83 -30.70 8.37
CA THR A 212 -1.90 -29.25 8.18
C THR A 212 -2.86 -28.88 7.06
N ALA A 213 -2.84 -29.58 5.93
CA ALA A 213 -3.78 -29.35 4.84
C ALA A 213 -5.23 -29.47 5.31
N TYR A 214 -5.56 -30.53 6.06
CA TYR A 214 -6.91 -30.72 6.61
C TYR A 214 -7.32 -29.59 7.55
N GLU A 215 -6.45 -29.18 8.47
CA GLU A 215 -6.74 -28.08 9.40
C GLU A 215 -6.84 -26.72 8.69
N GLU A 216 -6.01 -26.45 7.68
CA GLU A 216 -6.11 -25.24 6.84
C GLU A 216 -7.44 -25.19 6.09
N GLN A 217 -7.87 -26.30 5.49
CA GLN A 217 -9.18 -26.38 4.83
C GLN A 217 -10.33 -26.18 5.81
N ARG A 218 -10.22 -26.76 7.01
CA ARG A 218 -11.20 -26.58 8.08
C ARG A 218 -11.26 -25.11 8.53
N ALA A 219 -10.12 -24.47 8.75
CA ALA A 219 -10.03 -23.08 9.17
C ALA A 219 -10.58 -22.12 8.12
N LEU A 220 -10.27 -22.35 6.83
CA LEU A 220 -10.80 -21.57 5.71
C LEU A 220 -12.33 -21.70 5.58
N ARG A 221 -12.90 -22.84 5.95
CA ARG A 221 -14.36 -23.04 6.00
C ARG A 221 -14.99 -22.37 7.22
N ASP A 222 -14.47 -22.66 8.41
CA ASP A 222 -15.11 -22.28 9.68
C ASP A 222 -14.95 -20.79 9.98
N ALA A 223 -13.79 -20.22 9.68
CA ALA A 223 -13.45 -18.84 9.98
C ALA A 223 -12.58 -18.21 8.87
N PRO A 224 -13.10 -18.11 7.62
CA PRO A 224 -12.31 -17.68 6.46
C PRO A 224 -11.58 -16.36 6.68
N ARG A 225 -12.23 -15.36 7.29
CA ARG A 225 -11.61 -14.05 7.57
C ARG A 225 -10.34 -14.17 8.41
N THR A 226 -10.42 -14.89 9.53
CA THR A 226 -9.29 -15.06 10.46
C THR A 226 -8.22 -15.95 9.86
N ALA A 227 -8.61 -17.08 9.24
CA ALA A 227 -7.69 -17.99 8.58
C ALA A 227 -6.90 -17.30 7.45
N LEU A 228 -7.56 -16.44 6.67
CA LEU A 228 -6.91 -15.67 5.61
C LEU A 228 -5.98 -14.59 6.16
N ALA A 229 -6.42 -13.84 7.17
CA ALA A 229 -5.57 -12.80 7.75
C ALA A 229 -4.29 -13.40 8.35
N GLU A 230 -4.42 -14.46 9.15
CA GLU A 230 -3.28 -15.17 9.72
C GLU A 230 -2.42 -15.87 8.65
N GLY A 231 -3.06 -16.40 7.61
CA GLY A 231 -2.38 -17.13 6.55
C GLY A 231 -1.71 -16.27 5.49
N LEU A 232 -2.05 -14.97 5.39
CA LEU A 232 -1.53 -14.05 4.37
C LEU A 232 -0.64 -12.95 4.96
N LEU A 233 -0.85 -12.56 6.22
CA LEU A 233 -0.04 -11.53 6.88
C LEU A 233 1.14 -12.16 7.62
N PRO A 234 2.33 -11.53 7.60
CA PRO A 234 3.53 -12.07 8.25
C PRO A 234 3.46 -12.03 9.78
N TRP A 235 2.57 -11.21 10.35
CA TRP A 235 2.40 -11.04 11.79
C TRP A 235 0.98 -10.63 12.16
N GLY A 236 0.47 -11.16 13.28
CA GLY A 236 -0.70 -10.61 13.96
C GLY A 236 -1.99 -10.57 13.15
N GLY A 237 -2.18 -11.45 12.16
CA GLY A 237 -3.32 -11.40 11.24
C GLY A 237 -4.66 -11.50 11.95
N THR A 238 -4.76 -12.35 12.97
CA THR A 238 -5.95 -12.48 13.82
C THR A 238 -6.24 -11.20 14.62
N ALA A 239 -5.21 -10.50 15.10
CA ALA A 239 -5.37 -9.23 15.81
C ALA A 239 -5.87 -8.13 14.85
N TYR A 240 -5.29 -8.07 13.65
CA TYR A 240 -5.67 -7.13 12.59
C TYR A 240 -7.17 -7.17 12.25
N VAL A 241 -7.75 -8.35 12.09
CA VAL A 241 -9.18 -8.48 11.77
C VAL A 241 -10.11 -8.44 12.99
N ARG A 242 -9.58 -8.40 14.22
CA ARG A 242 -10.36 -8.38 15.47
C ARG A 242 -10.70 -6.95 15.93
N GLU A 243 -9.78 -6.00 15.75
CA GLU A 243 -9.93 -4.61 16.23
C GLU A 243 -11.10 -3.84 15.59
N GLU A 244 -11.56 -4.26 14.40
CA GLU A 244 -12.69 -3.61 13.72
C GLU A 244 -14.03 -3.72 14.50
N ARG A 245 -14.15 -4.65 15.47
CA ARG A 245 -15.30 -4.68 16.38
C ARG A 245 -15.37 -3.49 17.35
N ALA A 246 -14.30 -2.71 17.50
CA ALA A 246 -14.25 -1.57 18.42
C ALA A 246 -14.58 -0.21 17.75
N GLN A 247 -14.81 -0.18 16.43
CA GLN A 247 -15.02 1.04 15.64
C GLN A 247 -16.37 1.07 14.90
N GLU A 248 -17.39 0.40 15.42
CA GLU A 248 -18.76 0.84 15.16
C GLU A 248 -18.92 2.21 15.84
N PRO A 249 -19.17 3.32 15.11
CA PRO A 249 -19.69 4.49 15.77
C PRO A 249 -21.01 4.07 16.40
N LEU A 250 -21.21 4.34 17.70
CA LEU A 250 -22.55 4.31 18.27
C LEU A 250 -23.41 5.25 17.41
N ALA A 251 -24.10 4.70 16.42
CA ALA A 251 -25.17 5.36 15.72
C ALA A 251 -26.13 5.80 16.83
N GLY A 252 -26.35 7.12 16.89
CA GLY A 252 -26.94 7.79 18.04
C GLY A 252 -28.13 7.04 18.60
N VAL A 253 -27.92 6.36 19.74
CA VAL A 253 -28.97 6.23 20.73
C VAL A 253 -29.12 7.64 21.28
N THR A 254 -29.99 8.43 20.65
CA THR A 254 -30.60 9.57 21.31
C THR A 254 -31.33 9.02 22.51
N ALA A 255 -30.64 8.96 23.65
CA ALA A 255 -31.29 8.77 24.92
C ALA A 255 -32.33 9.89 25.04
N PRO A 256 -33.62 9.58 25.25
CA PRO A 256 -34.60 10.64 25.46
C PRO A 256 -34.19 11.38 26.73
N VAL A 257 -33.77 12.64 26.56
CA VAL A 257 -33.54 13.57 27.66
C VAL A 257 -34.91 13.81 28.31
N ARG A 258 -35.28 12.96 29.26
CA ARG A 258 -36.36 13.23 30.20
C ARG A 258 -35.89 14.43 31.03
N ARG A 259 -36.41 15.61 30.70
CA ARG A 259 -36.30 16.81 31.53
C ARG A 259 -37.00 16.51 32.87
N LEU A 260 -36.21 16.18 33.89
CA LEU A 260 -36.70 16.09 35.26
C LEU A 260 -36.77 17.52 35.84
N PRO A 261 -37.88 17.94 36.48
CA PRO A 261 -38.01 19.29 36.98
C PRO A 261 -37.08 19.50 38.18
N ARG A 262 -36.40 20.66 38.19
CA ARG A 262 -35.61 21.14 39.31
C ARG A 262 -36.48 21.24 40.57
N ARG A 263 -36.17 20.46 41.59
CA ARG A 263 -36.43 20.81 42.99
C ARG A 263 -35.16 20.58 43.80
N LEU A 264 -34.83 21.63 44.56
CA LEU A 264 -33.70 21.75 45.48
C LEU A 264 -33.73 20.65 46.55
N THR A 265 -32.58 20.14 46.98
CA THR A 265 -31.88 20.58 48.22
C THR A 265 -30.60 19.77 48.48
N MET A 266 -29.54 20.51 48.82
CA MET A 266 -28.42 20.24 49.75
C MET A 266 -28.24 18.81 50.30
N ALA A 267 -27.03 18.25 50.17
CA ALA A 267 -26.04 18.15 51.28
C ALA A 267 -24.96 17.08 51.01
N SER A 268 -23.71 17.49 51.26
CA SER A 268 -22.61 16.75 51.91
C SER A 268 -22.06 15.42 51.35
N ALA A 269 -20.78 15.50 51.00
CA ALA A 269 -19.65 14.72 51.54
C ALA A 269 -19.43 13.24 51.16
N ALA A 270 -18.27 13.03 50.54
CA ALA A 270 -17.23 12.05 50.89
C ALA A 270 -17.59 10.55 51.02
N ALA A 271 -17.19 9.82 49.97
CA ALA A 271 -16.18 8.75 49.98
C ALA A 271 -16.34 7.46 50.85
N VAL A 272 -15.91 6.37 50.20
CA VAL A 272 -15.22 5.16 50.73
C VAL A 272 -16.02 3.84 50.76
N ALA A 273 -15.31 2.81 50.27
CA ALA A 273 -15.42 1.35 50.49
C ALA A 273 -16.56 0.59 49.78
N VAL A 274 -16.23 -0.20 48.75
CA VAL A 274 -15.85 -1.64 48.82
C VAL A 274 -17.01 -2.49 49.34
N MET A 275 -17.55 -3.35 48.47
CA MET A 275 -17.80 -4.76 48.78
C MET A 275 -17.99 -5.54 47.48
N ALA A 276 -17.17 -6.59 47.33
CA ALA A 276 -17.39 -7.69 46.42
C ALA A 276 -18.76 -8.34 46.66
N LEU A 277 -19.34 -8.98 45.64
CA LEU A 277 -20.07 -10.24 45.74
C LEU A 277 -20.44 -10.74 44.32
N ILE A 278 -19.77 -11.82 43.91
CA ILE A 278 -20.25 -12.75 42.87
C ILE A 278 -21.35 -13.61 43.51
N PRO A 279 -22.41 -13.99 42.76
CA PRO A 279 -22.54 -15.43 42.52
C PRO A 279 -22.88 -15.80 41.08
N LEU A 280 -22.08 -16.75 40.62
CA LEU A 280 -22.31 -17.76 39.59
C LEU A 280 -23.72 -18.37 39.68
N TRP A 281 -24.43 -18.43 38.54
CA TRP A 281 -25.60 -19.29 38.37
C TRP A 281 -25.44 -20.13 37.09
N LEU A 282 -25.08 -21.40 37.30
CA LEU A 282 -25.26 -22.49 36.35
C LEU A 282 -26.62 -23.16 36.66
N VAL A 283 -27.45 -23.37 35.65
CA VAL A 283 -28.59 -24.30 35.73
C VAL A 283 -28.48 -25.32 34.62
N LEU A 284 -28.31 -26.58 35.02
CA LEU A 284 -28.60 -27.76 34.22
C LEU A 284 -30.12 -27.94 34.14
N VAL A 285 -30.62 -28.31 32.96
CA VAL A 285 -31.91 -29.00 32.81
C VAL A 285 -31.67 -30.25 31.98
N PRO A 286 -31.96 -31.47 32.51
CA PRO A 286 -32.19 -32.64 31.70
C PRO A 286 -33.70 -32.86 31.50
N SER A 287 -34.08 -33.39 30.34
CA SER A 287 -35.36 -34.09 30.16
C SER A 287 -35.20 -35.08 29.02
N ASP A 288 -35.27 -36.36 29.38
CA ASP A 288 -35.55 -37.48 28.48
C ASP A 288 -36.97 -37.30 27.88
N ASP A 289 -37.20 -37.71 26.63
CA ASP A 289 -37.90 -38.97 26.40
C ASP A 289 -37.97 -39.41 24.92
N THR A 290 -37.95 -40.73 24.82
CA THR A 290 -38.24 -41.71 23.76
C THR A 290 -39.05 -41.31 22.52
N GLY A 291 -38.66 -41.90 21.37
CA GLY A 291 -39.48 -41.95 20.16
C GLY A 291 -38.83 -42.57 18.93
N THR A 292 -38.58 -43.89 18.92
CA THR A 292 -38.45 -44.69 17.68
C THR A 292 -39.81 -44.87 17.01
N PRO A 293 -39.87 -44.88 15.67
CA PRO A 293 -40.16 -46.17 15.04
C PRO A 293 -39.31 -46.48 13.80
N THR A 294 -39.07 -47.77 13.66
CA THR A 294 -38.60 -48.54 12.51
C THR A 294 -39.54 -48.40 11.30
N GLY A 295 -39.01 -48.42 10.07
CA GLY A 295 -39.85 -48.68 8.90
C GLY A 295 -39.29 -48.40 7.51
N ALA A 296 -38.61 -49.42 6.96
CA ALA A 296 -38.65 -49.86 5.56
C ALA A 296 -38.03 -49.04 4.41
N ALA A 297 -37.19 -49.76 3.68
CA ALA A 297 -36.62 -49.48 2.37
C ALA A 297 -37.64 -49.28 1.25
N ALA A 298 -37.27 -48.52 0.22
CA ALA A 298 -37.66 -48.79 -1.16
C ALA A 298 -36.68 -48.15 -2.17
N ALA A 299 -36.55 -48.82 -3.30
CA ALA A 299 -35.53 -48.66 -4.33
C ALA A 299 -35.68 -47.41 -5.22
N ALA A 300 -34.60 -47.15 -5.96
CA ALA A 300 -34.41 -46.15 -7.03
C ALA A 300 -35.39 -46.37 -8.23
N PRO A 301 -35.45 -45.49 -9.28
CA PRO A 301 -34.31 -45.23 -10.16
C PRO A 301 -34.15 -43.80 -10.73
N SER A 302 -32.89 -43.46 -11.01
CA SER A 302 -32.35 -42.89 -12.25
C SER A 302 -33.28 -42.11 -13.19
N THR A 303 -33.02 -40.82 -13.37
CA THR A 303 -32.92 -40.23 -14.72
C THR A 303 -32.11 -38.92 -14.71
N ALA A 304 -31.00 -38.91 -15.44
CA ALA A 304 -30.19 -37.73 -15.73
C ALA A 304 -30.71 -37.03 -16.99
N PRO A 305 -30.71 -35.68 -17.08
CA PRO A 305 -30.67 -35.00 -18.35
C PRO A 305 -29.21 -34.69 -18.74
N ARG A 306 -28.78 -35.32 -19.84
CA ARG A 306 -27.54 -35.04 -20.56
C ARG A 306 -27.73 -33.68 -21.27
N VAL A 307 -27.06 -32.63 -20.82
CA VAL A 307 -26.99 -31.36 -21.57
C VAL A 307 -25.78 -31.44 -22.49
N THR A 308 -26.04 -31.64 -23.78
CA THR A 308 -25.03 -31.63 -24.84
C THR A 308 -24.64 -30.19 -25.12
N VAL A 309 -23.41 -29.80 -24.77
CA VAL A 309 -22.81 -28.52 -25.15
C VAL A 309 -22.20 -28.68 -26.54
N THR A 310 -22.82 -28.10 -27.56
CA THR A 310 -22.23 -28.01 -28.89
C THR A 310 -21.36 -26.75 -28.95
N THR A 311 -20.05 -26.93 -28.87
CA THR A 311 -19.05 -25.89 -29.10
C THR A 311 -18.89 -25.64 -30.60
N THR A 312 -19.31 -24.47 -31.09
CA THR A 312 -18.93 -23.98 -32.42
C THR A 312 -17.80 -22.95 -32.25
N VAL A 313 -16.58 -23.39 -32.53
CA VAL A 313 -15.39 -22.54 -32.65
C VAL A 313 -15.32 -22.08 -34.11
N SER A 314 -15.53 -20.79 -34.35
CA SER A 314 -15.20 -20.15 -35.64
C SER A 314 -13.96 -19.29 -35.43
N ALA A 315 -12.84 -19.73 -36.01
CA ALA A 315 -11.63 -18.93 -36.16
C ALA A 315 -11.67 -18.14 -37.49
N PRO A 316 -11.07 -16.95 -37.57
CA PRO A 316 -11.17 -16.06 -38.73
C PRO A 316 -10.13 -16.39 -39.82
N ALA A 317 -10.52 -16.22 -41.08
CA ALA A 317 -9.62 -16.28 -42.23
C ALA A 317 -8.91 -14.93 -42.45
N PRO A 318 -7.63 -14.91 -42.89
CA PRO A 318 -6.91 -13.68 -43.22
C PRO A 318 -7.08 -13.32 -44.70
N THR A 319 -7.36 -12.05 -44.99
CA THR A 319 -7.33 -11.50 -46.34
C THR A 319 -6.11 -10.57 -46.48
N PRO A 320 -5.25 -10.74 -47.50
CA PRO A 320 -4.11 -9.86 -47.74
C PRO A 320 -4.54 -8.65 -48.61
N VAL A 321 -4.00 -7.46 -48.31
CA VAL A 321 -4.12 -6.29 -49.20
C VAL A 321 -2.70 -5.77 -49.49
N PRO A 322 -2.32 -5.60 -50.77
CA PRO A 322 -0.95 -5.28 -51.16
C PRO A 322 -0.64 -3.79 -51.06
N SER A 323 0.62 -3.51 -50.75
CA SER A 323 1.26 -2.20 -50.82
C SER A 323 1.53 -1.80 -52.27
N THR A 324 1.17 -0.57 -52.64
CA THR A 324 1.65 0.06 -53.88
C THR A 324 2.29 1.42 -53.57
N THR A 325 3.55 1.51 -53.97
CA THR A 325 4.45 2.65 -53.91
C THR A 325 4.25 3.56 -55.13
N SER A 326 4.64 4.84 -54.97
CA SER A 326 5.04 5.83 -56.01
C SER A 326 3.97 6.83 -56.50
N PRO A 327 4.36 7.98 -57.08
CA PRO A 327 5.38 8.94 -56.63
C PRO A 327 4.84 10.40 -56.60
N SER A 328 5.66 11.30 -56.04
CA SER A 328 5.49 12.76 -56.06
C SER A 328 5.60 13.37 -57.48
N PRO A 329 4.93 14.51 -57.72
CA PRO A 329 5.46 15.53 -58.62
C PRO A 329 5.60 16.90 -57.93
N SER A 330 6.70 17.59 -58.28
CA SER A 330 7.08 18.95 -57.87
C SER A 330 6.40 20.07 -58.69
N ALA A 331 6.28 21.23 -58.01
CA ALA A 331 6.35 22.63 -58.50
C ALA A 331 5.22 23.16 -59.42
N THR A 332 4.71 24.39 -59.33
CA THR A 332 5.31 25.73 -59.10
C THR A 332 4.18 26.78 -58.77
N PRO A 333 4.38 28.12 -58.60
CA PRO A 333 3.84 28.89 -57.46
C PRO A 333 2.96 30.12 -57.83
N SER A 334 2.25 30.72 -56.85
CA SER A 334 1.83 32.14 -56.85
C SER A 334 1.15 32.54 -55.50
N PRO A 335 0.94 33.83 -55.15
CA PRO A 335 1.88 34.59 -54.33
C PRO A 335 1.30 35.15 -53.02
N SER A 336 2.21 35.54 -52.12
CA SER A 336 2.14 36.63 -51.14
C SER A 336 0.88 36.82 -50.30
N ARG A 337 0.96 36.40 -49.03
CA ARG A 337 0.34 37.12 -47.90
C ARG A 337 1.35 37.29 -46.75
N THR A 338 1.82 38.53 -46.66
CA THR A 338 2.17 39.32 -45.48
C THR A 338 2.84 38.62 -44.30
N SER A 339 4.13 38.97 -44.13
CA SER A 339 4.99 38.68 -42.99
C SER A 339 4.30 38.85 -41.62
N ALA A 340 4.11 37.76 -40.91
CA ALA A 340 4.04 37.77 -39.45
C ALA A 340 5.46 37.63 -38.90
N ARG A 341 5.89 38.62 -38.13
CA ARG A 341 7.13 38.65 -37.35
C ARG A 341 7.23 37.36 -36.50
N PRO A 342 8.31 36.58 -36.57
CA PRO A 342 8.46 35.42 -35.70
C PRO A 342 8.61 35.93 -34.26
N THR A 343 7.61 35.62 -33.43
CA THR A 343 7.71 35.70 -31.97
C THR A 343 8.88 34.82 -31.54
N PRO A 344 9.81 35.29 -30.69
CA PRO A 344 10.93 34.47 -30.25
C PRO A 344 10.37 33.22 -29.56
N SER A 345 10.74 32.06 -30.10
CA SER A 345 10.50 30.77 -29.46
C SER A 345 11.23 30.77 -28.11
N PRO A 346 10.59 30.43 -26.98
CA PRO A 346 11.26 30.43 -25.69
C PRO A 346 12.43 29.45 -25.73
N SER A 347 13.60 29.94 -25.32
CA SER A 347 14.82 29.13 -25.18
C SER A 347 14.55 27.86 -24.38
N PRO A 348 15.18 26.72 -24.72
CA PRO A 348 15.00 25.49 -23.96
C PRO A 348 15.41 25.71 -22.49
N THR A 349 14.44 25.55 -21.59
CA THR A 349 14.64 25.63 -20.14
C THR A 349 15.63 24.54 -19.71
N ARG A 350 16.82 24.93 -19.23
CA ARG A 350 17.84 23.99 -18.73
C ARG A 350 17.70 23.86 -17.21
N ALA A 351 17.61 22.64 -16.69
CA ALA A 351 17.63 22.39 -15.25
C ALA A 351 18.98 22.81 -14.60
N PRO A 352 19.02 23.16 -13.31
CA PRO A 352 20.25 23.35 -12.55
C PRO A 352 21.18 22.14 -12.66
N GLY A 353 22.47 22.39 -12.83
CA GLY A 353 23.47 21.35 -13.07
C GLY A 353 24.83 21.69 -12.45
N GLY A 354 25.88 20.96 -12.84
CA GLY A 354 27.21 21.06 -12.20
C GLY A 354 27.97 22.38 -12.38
N THR A 355 27.51 23.27 -13.26
CA THR A 355 28.10 24.59 -13.45
C THR A 355 27.38 25.62 -12.59
N TYR A 356 28.12 26.46 -11.87
CA TYR A 356 27.52 27.58 -11.14
C TYR A 356 26.69 28.48 -12.04
N ALA A 357 25.41 28.62 -11.73
CA ALA A 357 24.49 29.48 -12.44
C ALA A 357 23.44 30.03 -11.48
N GLN A 358 22.75 31.10 -11.88
CA GLN A 358 21.52 31.47 -11.19
C GLN A 358 20.49 30.34 -11.28
N VAL A 359 19.80 30.09 -10.17
CA VAL A 359 18.69 29.15 -10.09
C VAL A 359 17.40 29.98 -10.01
N VAL A 360 16.71 30.06 -11.15
CA VAL A 360 15.55 30.94 -11.34
C VAL A 360 14.27 30.12 -11.25
N ASN A 361 13.33 30.57 -10.43
CA ASN A 361 12.01 29.97 -10.36
C ASN A 361 11.21 30.28 -11.65
N VAL A 362 10.57 29.27 -12.23
CA VAL A 362 9.86 29.39 -13.51
C VAL A 362 8.55 30.17 -13.36
N ALA A 363 7.83 30.05 -12.25
CA ALA A 363 6.59 30.80 -12.04
C ALA A 363 6.83 32.27 -11.69
N THR A 364 7.79 32.56 -10.80
CA THR A 364 7.99 33.92 -10.27
C THR A 364 9.06 34.70 -11.03
N GLY A 365 9.95 34.03 -11.78
CA GLY A 365 11.11 34.66 -12.42
C GLY A 365 12.16 35.17 -11.43
N ARG A 366 12.06 34.79 -10.15
CA ARG A 366 12.96 35.22 -9.06
C ARG A 366 14.08 34.21 -8.85
N CYS A 367 15.22 34.69 -8.36
CA CYS A 367 16.42 33.89 -8.14
C CYS A 367 16.50 33.39 -6.70
N LEU A 368 16.92 32.14 -6.55
CA LEU A 368 17.26 31.52 -5.26
C LEU A 368 18.47 32.24 -4.63
N GLU A 369 18.35 32.73 -3.41
CA GLU A 369 19.37 33.51 -2.71
C GLU A 369 19.46 33.12 -1.23
N VAL A 370 20.66 33.20 -0.65
CA VAL A 370 20.87 33.16 0.81
C VAL A 370 20.55 34.53 1.40
N ALA A 371 19.64 34.60 2.38
CA ALA A 371 18.99 35.84 2.85
C ALA A 371 19.88 36.79 3.69
N GLY A 372 21.19 36.59 3.73
CA GLY A 372 22.11 37.36 4.56
C GLY A 372 23.50 36.72 4.62
N ASP A 373 24.13 36.83 5.80
CA ASP A 373 25.43 36.23 6.08
C ASP A 373 25.34 34.69 6.12
N PHE A 374 26.45 34.03 5.78
CA PHE A 374 26.55 32.58 5.76
C PHE A 374 26.77 32.04 7.18
N ASP A 375 25.69 31.57 7.78
CA ASP A 375 25.67 30.82 9.04
C ASP A 375 24.83 29.56 8.87
N ASN A 376 25.09 28.55 9.69
CA ASN A 376 24.31 27.33 9.72
C ASN A 376 22.84 27.64 10.05
N GLY A 377 21.96 27.32 9.09
CA GLY A 377 20.54 27.60 9.17
C GLY A 377 20.11 28.94 8.59
N THR A 378 20.97 29.76 7.96
CA THR A 378 20.53 30.97 7.26
C THR A 378 19.47 30.62 6.20
N ASP A 379 18.40 31.41 6.12
CA ASP A 379 17.29 31.18 5.19
C ASP A 379 17.73 31.28 3.73
N VAL A 380 17.13 30.42 2.91
CA VAL A 380 17.17 30.54 1.44
C VAL A 380 15.82 31.05 0.96
N VAL A 381 15.86 32.10 0.16
CA VAL A 381 14.70 32.90 -0.28
C VAL A 381 14.70 33.06 -1.80
N THR A 382 13.65 33.67 -2.35
CA THR A 382 13.62 34.14 -3.73
C THR A 382 13.59 35.66 -3.81
N VAL A 383 14.53 36.23 -4.58
CA VAL A 383 14.74 37.67 -4.76
C VAL A 383 14.75 38.06 -6.24
N PRO A 384 14.64 39.36 -6.61
CA PRO A 384 14.96 39.78 -7.97
C PRO A 384 16.36 39.32 -8.37
N CYS A 385 16.49 38.82 -9.58
CA CYS A 385 17.75 38.31 -10.09
C CYS A 385 18.78 39.42 -10.30
N THR A 386 20.00 39.22 -9.80
CA THR A 386 21.16 40.11 -9.90
C THR A 386 22.41 39.32 -10.23
N SER A 387 23.54 39.97 -10.56
CA SER A 387 24.81 39.26 -10.76
C SER A 387 25.50 38.81 -9.46
N SER A 388 24.80 38.81 -8.32
CA SER A 388 25.39 38.48 -7.03
C SER A 388 25.83 37.00 -6.95
N PRO A 389 27.01 36.70 -6.37
CA PRO A 389 27.43 35.32 -6.09
C PRO A 389 26.45 34.56 -5.18
N SER A 390 25.73 35.25 -4.29
CA SER A 390 24.72 34.66 -3.37
C SER A 390 23.54 34.02 -4.10
N GLN A 391 23.37 34.34 -5.39
CA GLN A 391 22.31 33.80 -6.24
C GLN A 391 22.78 32.65 -7.13
N ARG A 392 24.06 32.29 -7.06
CA ARG A 392 24.64 31.27 -7.95
C ARG A 392 24.84 29.97 -7.19
N TRP A 393 24.36 28.89 -7.80
CA TRP A 393 24.37 27.55 -7.23
C TRP A 393 24.87 26.54 -8.25
N ARG A 394 25.46 25.44 -7.79
CA ARG A 394 25.78 24.27 -8.62
C ARG A 394 25.20 23.01 -8.00
N VAL A 395 24.83 22.07 -8.85
CA VAL A 395 24.41 20.73 -8.42
C VAL A 395 25.63 19.80 -8.50
N ASP A 396 26.15 19.41 -7.36
CA ASP A 396 27.17 18.37 -7.26
C ASP A 396 26.45 17.01 -7.18
N ALA A 397 26.27 16.37 -8.34
CA ALA A 397 25.58 15.09 -8.44
C ALA A 397 26.34 13.93 -7.77
N GLY A 398 27.66 14.07 -7.55
CA GLY A 398 28.46 13.04 -6.89
C GLY A 398 28.20 13.01 -5.38
N ARG A 399 28.08 14.19 -4.76
CA ARG A 399 27.69 14.32 -3.34
C ARG A 399 26.18 14.42 -3.13
N GLY A 400 25.42 14.69 -4.20
CA GLY A 400 23.98 14.91 -4.15
C GLY A 400 23.60 16.24 -3.49
N VAL A 401 24.44 17.27 -3.58
CA VAL A 401 24.21 18.56 -2.90
C VAL A 401 24.00 19.70 -3.89
N VAL A 402 23.28 20.74 -3.44
CA VAL A 402 23.17 22.02 -4.15
C VAL A 402 24.03 23.04 -3.39
N GLN A 403 25.15 23.43 -3.98
CA GLN A 403 26.21 24.19 -3.31
C GLN A 403 26.23 25.64 -3.75
N SER A 404 26.43 26.55 -2.81
CA SER A 404 26.52 27.99 -3.04
C SER A 404 27.84 28.37 -3.75
N ALA A 405 27.79 29.41 -4.58
CA ALA A 405 28.98 30.01 -5.18
C ALA A 405 29.57 31.16 -4.36
N ALA A 406 28.75 31.81 -3.52
CA ALA A 406 29.21 32.86 -2.63
C ALA A 406 30.11 32.31 -1.53
N ASP A 407 29.73 31.15 -1.00
CA ASP A 407 30.54 30.38 -0.06
C ASP A 407 30.44 28.88 -0.41
N PRO A 408 31.49 28.30 -1.01
CA PRO A 408 31.52 26.87 -1.33
C PRO A 408 31.46 25.96 -0.11
N ASP A 409 31.67 26.44 1.11
CA ASP A 409 31.55 25.59 2.29
C ASP A 409 30.08 25.35 2.65
N PHE A 410 29.12 26.06 2.05
CA PHE A 410 27.69 25.93 2.34
C PHE A 410 26.87 25.26 1.22
N CYS A 411 25.99 24.37 1.65
CA CYS A 411 25.07 23.57 0.85
C CYS A 411 23.63 23.88 1.26
N LEU A 412 22.69 23.69 0.33
CA LEU A 412 21.26 23.75 0.59
C LEU A 412 20.89 22.73 1.66
N ASP A 413 20.03 23.13 2.61
CA ASP A 413 19.63 22.34 3.76
C ASP A 413 18.10 22.33 3.91
N SER A 414 17.53 21.13 4.03
CA SER A 414 16.11 20.91 4.30
C SER A 414 15.75 20.98 5.78
N ARG A 415 16.71 21.28 6.67
CA ARG A 415 16.52 21.46 8.12
C ARG A 415 15.91 20.25 8.84
N GLY A 416 16.04 19.07 8.24
CA GLY A 416 15.46 17.81 8.71
C GLY A 416 13.92 17.75 8.73
N SER A 417 13.22 18.72 8.13
CA SER A 417 11.75 18.69 8.02
C SER A 417 11.24 19.55 6.87
N VAL A 418 10.17 19.08 6.21
CA VAL A 418 9.48 19.84 5.16
C VAL A 418 8.80 21.11 5.68
N ASP A 419 8.51 21.18 6.98
CA ASP A 419 7.79 22.29 7.62
C ASP A 419 8.70 23.45 8.08
N LYS A 420 10.02 23.34 7.90
CA LYS A 420 11.01 24.31 8.42
C LYS A 420 11.59 25.25 7.37
N GLY A 421 11.07 25.19 6.15
CA GLY A 421 11.63 25.92 5.01
C GLY A 421 12.99 25.36 4.57
N VAL A 422 13.68 26.11 3.72
CA VAL A 422 14.99 25.74 3.19
C VAL A 422 16.03 26.74 3.68
N GLY A 423 17.17 26.23 4.12
CA GLY A 423 18.30 27.05 4.56
C GLY A 423 19.61 26.63 3.90
N VAL A 424 20.71 27.09 4.46
CA VAL A 424 22.06 26.60 4.18
C VAL A 424 22.70 25.98 5.40
N TRP A 425 23.60 25.02 5.18
CA TRP A 425 24.42 24.41 6.21
C TRP A 425 25.76 23.99 5.62
N GLU A 426 26.79 23.84 6.45
CA GLU A 426 28.12 23.40 6.02
C GLU A 426 28.08 22.06 5.26
N CYS A 427 28.68 22.03 4.07
CA CYS A 427 28.73 20.90 3.17
C CYS A 427 29.56 19.72 3.68
N ASP A 428 30.41 19.92 4.68
CA ASP A 428 31.22 18.86 5.29
C ASP A 428 30.36 17.86 6.10
N SER A 429 29.18 18.30 6.53
CA SER A 429 28.20 17.53 7.29
C SER A 429 27.43 16.50 6.45
N VAL A 430 27.67 16.45 5.14
CA VAL A 430 26.98 15.55 4.17
C VAL A 430 27.19 14.07 4.48
N GLU A 431 28.32 13.71 5.07
CA GLU A 431 28.64 12.32 5.45
C GLU A 431 28.38 12.04 6.95
N GLY A 432 27.80 13.00 7.69
CA GLY A 432 27.41 12.84 9.10
C GLY A 432 25.97 12.36 9.30
N ASP A 433 25.55 12.25 10.57
CA ASP A 433 24.23 11.74 11.00
C ASP A 433 23.03 12.53 10.45
N HIS A 434 23.26 13.74 9.96
CA HIS A 434 22.24 14.62 9.40
C HIS A 434 22.47 14.93 7.91
N GLY A 435 23.36 14.18 7.26
CA GLY A 435 23.74 14.37 5.86
C GLY A 435 22.56 14.31 4.89
N ASP A 436 21.52 13.54 5.19
CA ASP A 436 20.30 13.48 4.39
C ASP A 436 19.58 14.83 4.25
N ASN A 437 19.75 15.74 5.21
CA ASN A 437 19.16 17.07 5.14
C ASN A 437 19.80 17.94 4.04
N LEU A 438 21.04 17.63 3.67
CA LEU A 438 21.84 18.37 2.68
C LEU A 438 21.74 17.77 1.28
N ARG A 439 21.12 16.59 1.16
CA ARG A 439 21.03 15.86 -0.10
C ARG A 439 19.77 16.26 -0.85
N PHE A 440 19.95 16.72 -2.08
CA PHE A 440 18.88 17.12 -2.99
C PHE A 440 19.07 16.48 -4.37
N THR A 441 17.98 15.98 -4.92
CA THR A 441 17.91 15.55 -6.33
C THR A 441 17.38 16.69 -7.17
N VAL A 442 18.09 17.02 -8.26
CA VAL A 442 17.58 17.96 -9.28
C VAL A 442 17.19 17.17 -10.52
N ASP A 443 15.89 17.15 -10.81
CA ASP A 443 15.34 16.43 -11.95
C ASP A 443 15.57 17.20 -13.27
N ALA A 444 15.45 16.49 -14.39
CA ALA A 444 15.66 17.05 -15.72
C ALA A 444 14.67 18.17 -16.09
N ASP A 445 13.51 18.21 -15.44
CA ASP A 445 12.51 19.28 -15.59
C ASP A 445 12.76 20.47 -14.65
N GLY A 446 13.79 20.41 -13.80
CA GLY A 446 14.17 21.50 -12.91
C GLY A 446 13.55 21.42 -11.51
N THR A 447 12.85 20.34 -11.17
CA THR A 447 12.37 20.13 -9.81
C THR A 447 13.52 19.76 -8.87
N VAL A 448 13.63 20.47 -7.74
CA VAL A 448 14.66 20.24 -6.70
C VAL A 448 13.99 19.57 -5.51
N ARG A 449 14.43 18.36 -5.13
CA ARG A 449 13.75 17.50 -4.15
C ARG A 449 14.68 17.09 -3.01
N PRO A 450 14.31 17.28 -1.74
CA PRO A 450 15.14 16.89 -0.61
C PRO A 450 15.12 15.36 -0.43
N GLN A 451 16.23 14.79 0.02
CA GLN A 451 16.36 13.36 0.27
C GLN A 451 15.45 12.88 1.42
N ILE A 452 15.30 13.71 2.47
CA ILE A 452 14.43 13.42 3.63
C ILE A 452 12.95 13.26 3.25
N ALA A 453 12.54 13.82 2.11
CA ALA A 453 11.16 13.85 1.65
C ALA A 453 11.11 13.97 0.13
N ILE A 454 11.57 12.94 -0.58
CA ILE A 454 11.68 12.94 -2.05
C ILE A 454 10.36 13.18 -2.83
N LEU A 455 9.23 13.22 -2.10
CA LEU A 455 7.89 13.53 -2.61
C LEU A 455 7.49 15.00 -2.42
N THR A 456 8.38 15.83 -1.92
CA THR A 456 8.25 17.29 -1.91
C THR A 456 9.21 17.93 -2.90
N GLY A 457 8.86 19.13 -3.36
CA GLY A 457 9.69 19.97 -4.20
C GLY A 457 9.98 21.27 -3.50
N MET A 458 11.15 21.84 -3.76
CA MET A 458 11.47 23.21 -3.41
C MET A 458 10.50 24.14 -4.14
N THR A 459 9.66 24.83 -3.39
CA THR A 459 8.58 25.67 -3.90
C THR A 459 8.87 27.11 -3.56
N ALA A 460 8.82 28.00 -4.55
CA ALA A 460 8.84 29.43 -4.31
C ALA A 460 7.44 29.93 -3.96
N ASP A 461 7.28 30.60 -2.83
CA ASP A 461 6.06 31.33 -2.56
C ASP A 461 6.06 32.71 -3.25
N THR A 462 4.90 33.36 -3.29
CA THR A 462 4.76 34.70 -3.88
C THR A 462 5.32 35.83 -3.00
N GLY A 463 5.57 35.57 -1.72
CA GLY A 463 6.14 36.48 -0.73
C GLY A 463 7.67 36.49 -0.67
N GLY A 464 8.35 35.61 -1.40
CA GLY A 464 9.80 35.47 -1.43
C GLY A 464 10.36 34.34 -0.57
N GLY A 465 9.55 33.59 0.16
CA GLY A 465 10.01 32.40 0.88
C GLY A 465 10.21 31.18 -0.02
N VAL A 466 10.93 30.20 0.50
CA VAL A 466 11.14 28.90 -0.12
C VAL A 466 10.76 27.81 0.87
N SER A 467 9.80 26.97 0.49
CA SER A 467 9.32 25.84 1.29
C SER A 467 9.50 24.52 0.56
N LEU A 468 9.22 23.42 1.26
CA LEU A 468 9.23 22.08 0.71
C LEU A 468 7.80 21.57 0.65
N GLU A 469 7.10 21.87 -0.44
CA GLU A 469 5.70 21.48 -0.59
C GLU A 469 5.58 20.12 -1.29
N PRO A 470 4.50 19.38 -1.06
CA PRO A 470 4.20 18.18 -1.83
C PRO A 470 4.29 18.45 -3.35
N LEU A 471 4.95 17.56 -4.10
CA LEU A 471 5.25 17.78 -5.51
C LEU A 471 4.00 18.09 -6.35
N ASP A 472 4.10 19.02 -7.29
CA ASP A 472 3.07 19.28 -8.27
C ASP A 472 3.65 19.63 -9.65
N ALA A 473 2.75 19.94 -10.59
CA ALA A 473 3.11 20.40 -11.94
C ALA A 473 3.18 21.93 -12.03
N GLY A 474 3.19 22.63 -10.88
CA GLY A 474 3.27 24.07 -10.77
C GLY A 474 4.64 24.60 -11.18
N GLY A 475 4.64 25.78 -11.80
CA GLY A 475 5.88 26.46 -12.20
C GLY A 475 6.68 26.98 -11.00
N ASP A 476 6.05 27.11 -9.85
CA ASP A 476 6.61 27.48 -8.55
C ASP A 476 7.53 26.40 -7.97
N GLN A 477 7.43 25.16 -8.43
CA GLN A 477 8.37 24.07 -8.14
C GLN A 477 9.37 23.77 -9.27
N ARG A 478 9.36 24.56 -10.34
CA ARG A 478 10.27 24.39 -11.47
C ARG A 478 11.35 25.45 -11.40
N TRP A 479 12.60 24.99 -11.45
CA TRP A 479 13.77 25.86 -11.38
C TRP A 479 14.62 25.67 -12.63
N ARG A 480 15.14 26.77 -13.17
CA ARG A 480 16.00 26.75 -14.35
C ARG A 480 17.36 27.35 -14.04
N ALA A 481 18.40 26.80 -14.63
CA ALA A 481 19.69 27.45 -14.71
C ALA A 481 19.65 28.57 -15.76
N GLY A 482 20.19 29.73 -15.41
CA GLY A 482 20.50 30.77 -16.39
C GLY A 482 20.21 32.17 -15.88
N ALA A 483 20.70 33.17 -16.62
CA ALA A 483 20.32 34.55 -16.39
C ALA A 483 18.80 34.71 -16.54
N ALA A 484 18.19 35.49 -15.65
CA ALA A 484 16.76 35.80 -15.71
C ALA A 484 16.37 36.36 -17.08
#